data_AF-A0A958AHM0-F1
#
_entry.id   AF-A0A958AHM0-F1
#
_cell.length_a   1.000
_cell.length_b   1.000
_cell.length_c   1.000
_cell.angle_alpha   90.00
_cell.angle_beta   90.00
_cell.angle_gamma   90.00
#
_symmetry.space_group_name_H-M   'P 1'
#
loop_
_entity.id
_entity.type
_entity.pdbx_description
1 polymer ?
#
loop_
_entity_poly.entity_id
_entity_poly.type
_entity_poly.pdbx_seq_one_letter_code
_entity_poly.pdbx_strand_id
1 'polypeptide(L)' 'IARRHVLSMKELQERGRGDFVVTAVCDANEANALEKADMFEELFGVRPTVYSDHQTLITKAGVDAVDMCLP' A
#
# COMPACT_ATOMS: atom_id res chain seq x y z
N ILE A 1 12.50 4.38 -0.54
CA ILE A 1 11.88 4.09 -1.86
C ILE A 1 10.36 3.97 -1.72
N ALA A 2 9.84 3.15 -0.81
CA ALA A 2 8.40 2.94 -0.57
C ALA A 2 7.55 4.24 -0.47
N ARG A 3 7.98 5.26 0.29
CA ARG A 3 7.25 6.54 0.37
C ARG A 3 7.05 7.21 -1.00
N ARG A 4 8.06 7.15 -1.88
CA ARG A 4 7.96 7.75 -3.21
C ARG A 4 6.94 7.02 -4.09
N HIS A 5 6.83 5.69 -3.94
CA HIS A 5 5.83 4.90 -4.67
C HIS A 5 4.41 5.35 -4.33
N VAL A 6 4.09 5.54 -3.05
CA VAL A 6 2.77 6.07 -2.62
C VAL A 6 2.45 7.41 -3.28
N LEU A 7 3.41 8.34 -3.29
CA LEU A 7 3.23 9.65 -3.94
C LEU A 7 3.06 9.51 -5.46
N SER A 8 3.84 8.63 -6.11
CA SER A 8 3.71 8.39 -7.54
C SER A 8 2.37 7.72 -7.89
N MET A 9 1.84 6.84 -7.04
CA MET A 9 0.49 6.29 -7.20
C MET A 9 -0.57 7.40 -7.14
N LYS A 10 -0.40 8.38 -6.24
CA LYS A 10 -1.29 9.54 -6.17
C LYS A 10 -1.22 10.39 -7.44
N GLU A 11 -0.01 10.67 -7.92
CA GLU A 11 0.21 11.38 -9.19
C GLU A 11 -0.45 10.63 -10.37
N LEU A 12 -0.44 9.29 -10.39
CA LEU A 12 -1.13 8.50 -11.42
C LEU A 12 -2.64 8.67 -11.33
N GLN A 13 -3.22 8.62 -10.12
CA GLN A 13 -4.65 8.83 -9.91
C GLN A 13 -5.09 10.22 -10.37
N GLU A 14 -4.35 11.26 -10.01
CA GLU A 14 -4.63 12.66 -10.39
C GLU A 14 -4.56 12.89 -11.92
N ARG A 15 -3.76 12.08 -12.63
CA ARG A 15 -3.64 12.10 -14.10
C ARG A 15 -4.64 11.19 -14.81
N GLY A 16 -5.61 10.60 -14.09
CA GLY A 16 -6.59 9.67 -14.66
C GLY A 16 -6.00 8.33 -15.08
N ARG A 17 -4.85 7.93 -14.51
CA ARG A 17 -4.17 6.64 -14.76
C ARG A 17 -4.12 5.75 -13.51
N GLY A 18 -4.89 6.09 -12.48
CA GLY A 18 -4.99 5.34 -11.23
C GLY A 18 -6.17 4.39 -11.19
N ASP A 19 -6.35 3.58 -12.24
CA ASP A 19 -7.39 2.53 -12.27
C ASP A 19 -6.94 1.31 -11.45
N PHE A 20 -6.58 1.56 -10.19
CA PHE A 20 -6.18 0.58 -9.20
C PHE A 20 -6.46 1.13 -7.80
N VAL A 21 -6.57 0.23 -6.82
CA VAL A 21 -6.73 0.57 -5.42
C VAL A 21 -5.70 -0.18 -4.60
N VAL A 22 -5.10 0.50 -3.63
CA VAL A 22 -4.23 -0.15 -2.65
C VAL A 22 -5.09 -0.62 -1.49
N THR A 23 -5.28 -1.94 -1.40
CA THR A 23 -6.16 -2.57 -0.41
C THR A 23 -5.40 -3.11 0.81
N ALA A 24 -4.08 -3.28 0.69
CA ALA A 24 -3.24 -3.82 1.74
C ALA A 24 -1.84 -3.18 1.74
N VAL A 25 -1.23 -3.08 2.92
CA VAL A 25 0.17 -2.73 3.13
C VAL A 25 0.84 -3.77 4.03
N CYS A 26 2.11 -4.06 3.81
CA CYS A 26 2.86 -5.04 4.57
C CYS A 26 4.28 -4.59 4.86
N ASP A 27 4.71 -4.74 6.11
CA ASP A 27 6.10 -4.56 6.55
C ASP A 27 6.34 -5.45 7.78
N ALA A 28 7.52 -6.06 7.89
CA ALA A 28 7.88 -6.86 9.06
C ALA A 28 7.89 -6.04 10.36
N ASN A 29 8.10 -4.72 10.26
CA ASN A 29 7.87 -3.77 11.32
C ASN A 29 6.47 -3.16 11.20
N GLU A 30 5.57 -3.55 12.10
CA GLU A 30 4.17 -3.10 12.13
C GLU A 30 4.04 -1.58 12.16
N ALA A 31 4.94 -0.85 12.84
CA ALA A 31 4.90 0.61 12.88
C ALA A 31 5.11 1.23 11.49
N ASN A 32 5.97 0.65 10.66
CA ASN A 32 6.17 1.11 9.28
C ASN A 32 4.92 0.84 8.43
N ALA A 33 4.30 -0.33 8.59
CA ALA A 33 3.08 -0.69 7.85
C ALA A 33 1.92 0.23 8.24
N LEU A 34 1.75 0.54 9.54
CA LEU A 34 0.77 1.50 10.05
C LEU A 34 1.01 2.90 9.47
N GLU A 35 2.26 3.39 9.49
CA GLU A 35 2.60 4.70 8.92
C GLU A 35 2.30 4.77 7.41
N LYS A 36 2.42 3.65 6.68
CA LYS A 36 1.99 3.60 5.28
C LYS A 36 0.47 3.57 5.13
N ALA A 37 -0.25 2.86 5.98
CA ALA A 37 -1.72 2.88 5.98
C ALA A 37 -2.26 4.29 6.25
N ASP A 38 -1.67 5.01 7.21
CA ASP A 38 -2.00 6.41 7.52
C ASP A 38 -1.81 7.30 6.28
N MET A 39 -0.67 7.16 5.59
CA MET A 39 -0.42 7.90 4.35
C MET A 39 -1.44 7.61 3.24
N PHE A 40 -1.86 6.35 3.09
CA PHE A 40 -2.88 6.01 2.09
C PHE A 40 -4.25 6.60 2.46
N GLU A 41 -4.61 6.57 3.75
CA GLU A 41 -5.83 7.19 4.25
C GLU A 41 -5.84 8.70 4.00
N GLU A 42 -4.74 9.40 4.31
CA GLU A 42 -4.60 10.84 4.09
C GLU A 42 -4.68 11.24 2.60
N LEU A 43 -4.02 10.48 1.71
CA LEU A 43 -3.89 10.85 0.30
C LEU A 43 -5.04 10.34 -0.58
N PHE A 44 -5.62 9.20 -0.24
CA PHE A 44 -6.63 8.50 -1.07
C PHE A 44 -8.00 8.41 -0.39
N GLY A 45 -8.11 8.77 0.90
CA GLY A 45 -9.35 8.68 1.67
C GLY A 45 -9.77 7.26 2.04
N VAL A 46 -8.91 6.27 1.77
CA VAL A 46 -9.17 4.85 2.03
C VAL A 46 -7.99 4.28 2.78
N ARG A 47 -8.27 3.64 3.91
CA ARG A 47 -7.26 2.99 4.73
C ARG A 47 -7.09 1.52 4.30
N PRO A 48 -5.88 1.10 3.86
CA PRO A 48 -5.61 -0.29 3.52
C PRO A 48 -5.49 -1.17 4.76
N THR A 49 -5.70 -2.47 4.59
CA THR A 49 -5.48 -3.46 5.66
C THR A 49 -3.98 -3.62 5.93
N VAL A 50 -3.60 -3.60 7.20
CA VAL A 50 -2.20 -3.74 7.63
C VAL A 50 -1.86 -5.20 7.88
N TYR A 51 -0.74 -5.64 7.32
CA TYR A 51 -0.15 -6.95 7.57
C TYR A 51 1.29 -6.78 8.04
N SER A 52 1.75 -7.67 8.93
CA SER A 52 3.15 -7.76 9.35
C SER A 52 3.88 -8.96 8.74
N ASP A 53 3.15 -9.80 8.00
CA ASP A 53 3.65 -11.01 7.37
C ASP A 53 3.12 -11.14 5.93
N HIS A 54 4.05 -11.27 4.98
CA HIS A 54 3.74 -11.33 3.56
C HIS A 54 3.02 -12.62 3.16
N GLN A 55 3.26 -13.75 3.85
CA GLN A 55 2.55 -15.00 3.55
C GLN A 55 1.07 -14.87 3.92
N THR A 56 0.80 -14.24 5.07
CA THR A 56 -0.56 -13.90 5.50
C THR A 56 -1.23 -12.94 4.52
N LEU A 57 -0.52 -11.92 4.03
CA LEU A 57 -1.04 -11.01 2.99
C LEU A 57 -1.43 -11.78 1.73
N ILE A 58 -0.52 -12.58 1.16
CA ILE A 58 -0.76 -13.29 -0.12
C ILE A 58 -1.95 -14.25 -0.01
N THR A 59 -2.10 -14.92 1.13
CA THR A 59 -3.15 -15.93 1.33
C THR A 59 -4.51 -15.33 1.69
N LYS A 60 -4.56 -14.19 2.40
CA LYS A 60 -5.81 -13.64 2.95
C LYS A 60 -6.30 -12.36 2.28
N ALA A 61 -5.40 -11.54 1.72
CA ALA A 61 -5.78 -10.22 1.24
C ALA A 61 -6.50 -10.25 -0.11
N GLY A 62 -6.39 -11.34 -0.88
CA GLY A 62 -7.04 -11.46 -2.19
C GLY A 62 -6.59 -10.39 -3.19
N VAL A 63 -5.31 -10.04 -3.18
CA VAL A 63 -4.73 -8.98 -4.02
C VAL A 63 -4.43 -9.47 -5.44
N ASP A 64 -4.68 -8.62 -6.44
CA ASP A 64 -4.36 -8.93 -7.84
C ASP A 64 -2.88 -8.76 -8.19
N ALA A 65 -2.20 -7.85 -7.50
CA ALA A 65 -0.79 -7.51 -7.71
C ALA A 65 -0.13 -6.99 -6.43
N VAL A 66 1.20 -7.04 -6.37
CA VAL A 66 2.00 -6.54 -5.25
C VAL A 66 3.15 -5.67 -5.76
N ASP A 67 3.32 -4.49 -5.17
CA ASP A 67 4.49 -3.64 -5.32
C ASP A 67 5.48 -3.94 -4.17
N MET A 68 6.62 -4.57 -4.49
CA MET A 68 7.61 -4.98 -3.50
C MET A 68 8.81 -4.03 -3.47
N CYS A 69 8.95 -3.31 -2.36
CA CYS A 69 10.02 -2.31 -2.13
C CYS A 69 10.96 -2.74 -0.99
N LEU A 70 11.53 -3.94 -1.08
CA LEU A 70 12.46 -4.50 -0.09
C LEU A 70 13.93 -4.15 -0.46
N PRO A 71 14.84 -4.08 0.51
CA PRO A 71 16.27 -3.91 0.24
C PRO A 71 16.88 -5.06 -0.57
#